data_AF-A0A444R1P3-F1
#
_entry.id   AF-A0A444R1P3-F1
#
_cell.length_a   1.000
_cell.length_b   1.000
_cell.length_c   1.000
_cell.angle_alpha   90.00
_cell.angle_beta   90.00
_cell.angle_gamma   90.00
#
_symmetry.space_group_name_H-M   'P 1'
#
loop_
_entity.id
_entity.type
_entity.pdbx_description
1 polymer ?
#
loop_
_entity_poly.entity_id
_entity_poly.type
_entity_poly.pdbx_seq_one_letter_code
_entity_poly.pdbx_strand_id
1 'polypeptide(L)' 'DDAEQEAVAALVALGYKPQEASRMVSKIARPDASSETLIREALRAAL' A
#
# COMPACT_ATOMS: atom_id res chain seq x y z
N ASP A 1 -9.42 -6.47 -1.54
CA ASP A 1 -10.05 -5.32 -0.86
C ASP A 1 -9.48 -4.98 0.52
N ASP A 2 -9.72 -5.73 1.60
CA ASP A 2 -9.28 -5.33 2.95
C ASP A 2 -7.77 -5.06 3.04
N ALA A 3 -6.95 -5.96 2.49
CA ALA A 3 -5.49 -5.84 2.53
C ALA A 3 -4.97 -4.56 1.83
N GLU A 4 -5.63 -4.16 0.73
CA GLU A 4 -5.25 -2.95 -0.01
C GLU A 4 -5.66 -1.70 0.74
N GLN A 5 -6.87 -1.67 1.30
CA GLN A 5 -7.36 -0.54 2.09
C GLN A 5 -6.50 -0.33 3.35
N GLU A 6 -6.15 -1.41 4.06
CA GLU A 6 -5.23 -1.36 5.20
C GLU A 6 -3.85 -0.82 4.80
N ALA A 7 -3.30 -1.30 3.68
CA ALA A 7 -2.01 -0.85 3.20
C ALA A 7 -2.03 0.64 2.83
N VAL A 8 -3.10 1.11 2.19
CA VAL A 8 -3.29 2.53 1.87
C VAL A 8 -3.38 3.37 3.15
N ALA A 9 -4.17 2.95 4.13
CA ALA A 9 -4.29 3.66 5.40
C ALA A 9 -2.96 3.76 6.15
N ALA A 10 -2.17 2.68 6.16
CA ALA A 10 -0.85 2.66 6.76
C ALA A 10 0.12 3.62 6.05
N LEU A 11 0.16 3.62 4.72
CA LEU A 11 1.00 4.57 3.96
C LEU A 11 0.57 6.02 4.20
N VAL A 12 -0.73 6.30 4.30
CA VAL A 12 -1.23 7.64 4.65
C VAL A 12 -0.79 8.05 6.05
N ALA A 13 -0.83 7.15 7.02
CA ALA A 13 -0.34 7.40 8.38
C ALA A 13 1.17 7.68 8.43
N LEU A 14 1.94 7.15 7.47
CA LEU A 14 3.37 7.44 7.30
C LEU A 14 3.66 8.78 6.60
N GLY A 15 2.62 9.50 6.15
CA GLY A 15 2.73 10.82 5.53
C GLY A 15 2.59 10.84 4.01
N TYR A 16 2.30 9.70 3.38
CA TYR A 16 2.00 9.67 1.94
C TYR A 16 0.61 10.25 1.65
N LYS A 17 0.45 10.91 0.50
CA LYS A 17 -0.87 11.39 0.08
C LYS A 17 -1.80 10.20 -0.21
N PRO A 18 -3.10 10.27 0.12
CA PRO A 18 -4.04 9.15 -0.12
C PRO A 18 -4.06 8.66 -1.57
N GLN A 19 -3.96 9.57 -2.52
CA GLN A 19 -3.93 9.26 -3.96
C GLN A 19 -2.64 8.56 -4.40
N GLU A 20 -1.51 8.93 -3.80
CA GLU A 20 -0.21 8.27 -4.01
C GLU A 20 -0.23 6.87 -3.39
N ALA A 21 -0.61 6.76 -2.12
CA ALA A 21 -0.72 5.49 -1.41
C ALA A 21 -1.61 4.49 -2.17
N SER A 22 -2.80 4.93 -2.60
CA SER A 22 -3.71 4.11 -3.40
C SER A 22 -3.09 3.65 -4.72
N ARG A 23 -2.40 4.53 -5.45
CA ARG A 23 -1.71 4.16 -6.69
C ARG A 23 -0.55 3.20 -6.46
N MET A 24 0.23 3.40 -5.40
CA MET A 24 1.35 2.53 -5.05
C MET A 24 0.86 1.12 -4.74
N VAL A 25 -0.13 0.99 -3.86
CA VAL A 25 -0.72 -0.30 -3.47
C VAL A 25 -1.38 -0.97 -4.66
N SER A 26 -2.17 -0.25 -5.46
CA SER A 26 -2.90 -0.84 -6.59
C SER A 26 -1.96 -1.35 -7.70
N LYS A 27 -0.75 -0.79 -7.85
CA LYS A 27 0.27 -1.31 -8.79
C LYS A 27 0.87 -2.66 -8.38
N ILE A 28 0.90 -2.95 -7.09
CA ILE A 28 1.52 -4.17 -6.51
C ILE A 28 0.48 -5.12 -5.91
N ALA A 29 -0.79 -4.73 -5.89
CA ALA A 29 -1.90 -5.50 -5.37
C ALA A 29 -1.99 -6.85 -6.08
N ARG A 30 -2.06 -7.92 -5.29
CA ARG A 30 -2.25 -9.29 -5.76
C ARG A 30 -3.34 -9.92 -4.90
N PRO A 31 -4.18 -10.81 -5.47
CA PRO A 31 -5.28 -11.44 -4.74
C PRO A 31 -4.83 -12.22 -3.50
N ASP A 32 -3.59 -12.70 -3.46
CA ASP A 32 -3.00 -13.44 -2.33
C ASP A 32 -2.06 -12.59 -1.44
N ALA A 33 -1.91 -11.29 -1.70
CA ALA A 33 -1.01 -10.45 -0.93
C ALA A 33 -1.66 -9.99 0.38
N SER A 34 -0.93 -10.15 1.49
CA SER A 34 -1.32 -9.57 2.79
C SER A 34 -1.07 -8.06 2.83
N SER A 35 -1.80 -7.33 3.69
CA SER A 35 -1.60 -5.89 3.91
C SER A 35 -0.14 -5.58 4.28
N GLU A 36 0.47 -6.38 5.13
CA GLU A 36 1.88 -6.23 5.51
C GLU A 36 2.84 -6.38 4.30
N THR A 37 2.53 -7.30 3.38
CA THR A 37 3.30 -7.47 2.14
C THR A 37 3.17 -6.25 1.25
N LEU A 38 1.94 -5.75 1.07
CA LEU A 38 1.65 -4.57 0.26
C LEU A 38 2.33 -3.31 0.83
N ILE A 39 2.32 -3.12 2.15
CA ILE A 39 3.01 -2.00 2.81
C ILE A 39 4.53 -2.09 2.57
N ARG A 40 5.12 -3.28 2.78
CA ARG A 40 6.56 -3.48 2.61
C ARG A 40 7.02 -3.21 1.18
N GLU A 41 6.29 -3.75 0.20
CA GLU A 41 6.58 -3.58 -1.22
C GLU A 41 6.36 -2.13 -1.67
N ALA A 42 5.30 -1.46 -1.18
CA ALA A 42 5.06 -0.05 -1.45
C ALA A 42 6.18 0.85 -0.92
N LEU A 43 6.66 0.60 0.31
CA LEU A 43 7.77 1.34 0.89
C LEU A 43 9.09 1.08 0.16
N ARG A 44 9.34 -0.16 -0.29
CA ARG A 44 10.51 -0.48 -1.13
C ARG A 44 10.47 0.24 -2.47
N ALA A 45 9.29 0.43 -3.05
CA ALA A 45 9.13 1.13 -4.33
C ALA A 45 9.20 2.67 -4.19
N ALA A 46 9.08 3.20 -2.97
CA ALA A 46 9.17 4.64 -2.68
C ALA A 46 10.62 5.12 -2.42
N LEU A 47 11.53 4.19 -2.14
CA LEU A 47 12.97 4.41 -1.93
C LEU A 47 13.72 4.26 -3.26
#